data_AF-A0A7L6B9Y9-F1
#
_entry.id   AF-A0A7L6B9Y9-F1
#
_cell.length_a   1.000
_cell.length_b   1.000
_cell.length_c   1.000
_cell.angle_alpha   90.00
_cell.angle_beta   90.00
_cell.angle_gamma   90.00
#
_symmetry.space_group_name_H-M   'P 1'
#
loop_
_entity.id
_entity.type
_entity.pdbx_description
1 polymer ?
#
loop_
_entity_poly.entity_id
_entity_poly.type
_entity_poly.pdbx_seq_one_letter_code
_entity_poly.pdbx_strand_id
1 'polypeptide(L)'
;MTGRAAAAKAEAKAKEKRNTLVAWVVVLGLFVGVPCAIGFATAGDGDTDVPTPTTEQRTATVPLLASAFEGQGICYGWRLYDWSTEISVGSNLGDGTSVRDDPRCPRWIEVSAAVRYTSSSSESQDSASIAVDGSPDIERADLYPIASGLDRFGLDGDAFVDEPGWAITRATTVLPLLAAEVGLAEPAPAAATPAPSGSPAPLPDAGNDLLRDRKGWLITAAVLLLVAVLFVVVGVRQRRRQLRGPVPAQRAGAGVAGRTREKA
;
A
#
# COMPACT_ATOMS: atom_id res chain seq x y z
N MET A 1 -23.93 -34.64 -55.24
CA MET A 1 -24.38 -33.53 -54.38
C MET A 1 -24.03 -33.69 -52.88
N THR A 2 -23.36 -34.78 -52.47
CA THR A 2 -23.01 -35.08 -51.06
C THR A 2 -21.77 -34.34 -50.53
N GLY A 3 -20.84 -33.89 -51.39
CA GLY A 3 -19.59 -33.22 -50.97
C GLY A 3 -19.76 -31.81 -50.39
N ARG A 4 -20.71 -31.00 -50.90
CA ARG A 4 -20.92 -29.61 -50.44
C ARG A 4 -21.54 -29.53 -49.03
N ALA A 5 -22.38 -30.49 -48.66
CA ALA A 5 -23.00 -30.52 -47.34
C ALA A 5 -22.01 -30.95 -46.23
N ALA A 6 -21.01 -31.77 -46.57
CA ALA A 6 -19.94 -32.17 -45.65
C ALA A 6 -18.96 -31.01 -45.39
N ALA A 7 -18.59 -30.26 -46.43
CA ALA A 7 -17.72 -29.08 -46.31
C ALA A 7 -18.36 -27.98 -45.43
N ALA A 8 -19.64 -27.68 -45.63
CA ALA A 8 -20.36 -26.68 -44.83
C ALA A 8 -20.48 -27.07 -43.34
N LYS A 9 -20.64 -28.37 -43.04
CA LYS A 9 -20.66 -28.87 -41.67
C LYS A 9 -19.27 -28.83 -41.01
N ALA A 10 -18.21 -29.04 -41.77
CA ALA A 10 -16.83 -28.94 -41.27
C ALA A 10 -16.45 -27.49 -40.93
N GLU A 11 -16.83 -26.53 -41.79
CA GLU A 11 -16.60 -25.10 -41.55
C GLU A 11 -17.38 -24.56 -40.34
N ALA A 12 -18.62 -25.01 -40.16
CA ALA A 12 -19.43 -24.62 -38.99
C ALA A 12 -18.81 -25.11 -37.68
N LYS A 13 -18.36 -26.38 -37.64
CA LYS A 13 -17.68 -26.95 -36.46
C LYS A 13 -16.33 -26.28 -36.18
N ALA A 14 -15.58 -25.90 -37.22
CA ALA A 14 -14.31 -25.17 -37.06
C ALA A 14 -14.53 -23.76 -36.48
N LYS A 15 -15.59 -23.08 -36.92
CA LYS A 15 -15.96 -21.74 -36.44
C LYS A 15 -16.44 -21.74 -34.99
N GLU A 16 -17.16 -22.80 -34.58
CA GLU A 16 -17.58 -23.00 -33.19
C GLU A 16 -16.38 -23.26 -32.27
N LYS A 17 -15.49 -24.18 -32.64
CA LYS A 17 -14.25 -24.45 -31.88
C LYS A 17 -13.38 -23.21 -31.73
N ARG A 18 -13.24 -22.39 -32.79
CA ARG A 18 -12.47 -21.15 -32.74
C ARG A 18 -13.07 -20.12 -31.79
N ASN A 19 -14.40 -19.98 -31.75
CA ASN A 19 -15.06 -19.05 -30.84
C ASN A 19 -14.95 -19.50 -29.38
N THR A 20 -15.04 -20.81 -29.12
CA THR A 20 -14.85 -21.37 -27.78
C THR A 20 -13.42 -21.20 -27.30
N LEU A 21 -12.44 -21.38 -28.18
CA LEU A 21 -11.02 -21.20 -27.87
C LEU A 21 -10.66 -19.73 -27.61
N VAL A 22 -11.21 -18.79 -28.39
CA VAL A 22 -11.05 -17.35 -28.12
C VAL A 22 -11.69 -16.95 -26.79
N ALA A 23 -12.86 -17.49 -26.45
CA ALA A 23 -13.50 -17.23 -25.16
C ALA A 23 -12.65 -17.75 -23.99
N TRP A 24 -12.06 -18.94 -24.12
CA TRP A 24 -11.16 -19.48 -23.11
C TRP A 24 -9.86 -18.67 -22.97
N VAL A 25 -9.27 -18.21 -24.08
CA VAL A 25 -8.06 -17.36 -24.05
C VAL A 25 -8.35 -16.01 -23.36
N VAL A 26 -9.52 -15.41 -23.62
CA VAL A 26 -9.92 -14.15 -22.98
C VAL A 26 -10.18 -14.37 -21.48
N VAL A 27 -10.85 -15.45 -21.09
CA VAL A 27 -11.11 -15.75 -19.67
C VAL A 27 -9.80 -16.07 -18.93
N LEU A 28 -8.92 -16.91 -19.49
CA LEU A 28 -7.64 -17.23 -18.87
C LEU A 28 -6.71 -16.01 -18.80
N GLY A 29 -6.67 -15.20 -19.86
CA GLY A 29 -5.89 -13.96 -19.90
C GLY A 29 -6.37 -12.92 -18.89
N LEU A 30 -7.70 -12.82 -18.66
CA LEU A 30 -8.27 -11.86 -17.72
C LEU A 30 -8.17 -12.34 -16.25
N PHE A 31 -8.32 -13.63 -15.98
CA PHE A 31 -8.31 -14.17 -14.61
C PHE A 31 -6.93 -14.61 -14.11
N VAL A 32 -6.01 -14.97 -15.00
CA VAL A 32 -4.64 -15.39 -14.64
C VAL A 32 -3.62 -14.32 -15.07
N GLY A 33 -3.76 -13.77 -16.27
CA GLY A 33 -2.81 -12.80 -16.80
C GLY A 33 -2.83 -11.44 -16.10
N VAL A 34 -4.01 -10.91 -15.75
CA VAL A 34 -4.13 -9.60 -15.10
C VAL A 34 -3.64 -9.61 -13.64
N PRO A 35 -3.97 -10.61 -12.79
CA PRO A 35 -3.41 -10.67 -11.44
C PRO A 35 -1.91 -10.94 -11.43
N CYS A 36 -1.40 -11.79 -12.34
CA CYS A 36 0.04 -12.03 -12.44
C CYS A 36 0.80 -10.80 -12.98
N ALA A 37 0.25 -10.05 -13.95
CA ALA A 37 0.90 -8.84 -14.43
C ALA A 37 0.93 -7.73 -13.38
N ILE A 38 -0.09 -7.62 -12.52
CA ILE A 38 -0.08 -6.68 -11.40
C ILE A 38 0.91 -7.12 -10.31
N GLY A 39 1.01 -8.44 -10.02
CA GLY A 39 1.98 -8.97 -9.06
C GLY A 39 3.44 -8.89 -9.52
N PHE A 40 3.71 -9.03 -10.82
CA PHE A 40 5.06 -8.90 -11.39
C PHE A 40 5.48 -7.45 -11.65
N ALA A 41 4.55 -6.53 -11.91
CA ALA A 41 4.87 -5.11 -12.08
C ALA A 41 5.17 -4.38 -10.76
N THR A 42 4.88 -5.01 -9.61
CA THR A 42 5.26 -4.53 -8.26
C THR A 42 6.34 -5.37 -7.61
N ALA A 43 6.86 -6.40 -8.28
CA ALA A 43 8.04 -7.13 -7.84
C ALA A 43 9.27 -6.30 -8.22
N GLY A 44 9.54 -5.25 -7.45
CA GLY A 44 10.84 -4.61 -7.45
C GLY A 44 11.90 -5.64 -7.10
N ASP A 45 13.03 -5.61 -7.81
CA ASP A 45 14.28 -6.21 -7.33
C ASP A 45 14.42 -5.86 -5.85
N GLY A 46 14.80 -6.84 -5.02
CA GLY A 46 14.93 -6.70 -3.58
C GLY A 46 16.01 -5.68 -3.24
N ASP A 47 15.63 -4.41 -3.27
CA ASP A 47 16.47 -3.28 -2.93
C ASP A 47 16.80 -3.40 -1.45
N THR A 48 18.07 -3.68 -1.16
CA THR A 48 18.58 -3.77 0.21
C THR A 48 18.94 -2.39 0.76
N ASP A 49 18.75 -1.33 -0.03
CA ASP A 49 19.02 0.03 0.39
C ASP A 49 17.99 0.49 1.43
N VAL A 50 18.50 1.03 2.55
CA VAL A 50 17.67 1.59 3.61
C VAL A 50 17.20 2.99 3.20
N PRO A 51 15.87 3.26 3.11
CA PRO A 51 15.39 4.57 2.70
C PRO A 51 15.67 5.62 3.79
N THR A 52 16.32 6.71 3.39
CA THR A 52 16.53 7.89 4.25
C THR A 52 15.21 8.61 4.56
N PRO A 53 15.12 9.36 5.68
CA PRO A 53 13.98 10.23 5.92
C PRO A 53 13.75 11.17 4.75
N THR A 54 12.51 11.46 4.38
CA THR A 54 12.21 12.40 3.30
C THR A 54 12.61 13.82 3.69
N THR A 55 12.85 14.69 2.71
CA THR A 55 13.12 16.11 2.95
C THR A 55 12.01 16.78 3.77
N GLU A 56 10.75 16.39 3.54
CA GLU A 56 9.61 16.90 4.31
C GLU A 56 9.69 16.47 5.79
N GLN A 57 9.98 15.20 6.07
CA GLN A 57 10.16 14.68 7.43
C GLN A 57 11.29 15.41 8.17
N ARG A 58 12.44 15.61 7.51
CA ARG A 58 13.58 16.32 8.11
C ARG A 58 13.26 17.79 8.37
N THR A 59 12.64 18.47 7.40
CA THR A 59 12.24 19.88 7.51
C THR A 59 11.18 20.10 8.59
N ALA A 60 10.28 19.14 8.81
CA ALA A 60 9.29 19.20 9.89
C ALA A 60 9.91 18.90 11.27
N THR A 61 10.94 18.06 11.33
CA THR A 61 11.58 17.62 12.59
C THR A 61 12.47 18.71 13.18
N VAL A 62 13.32 19.34 12.38
CA VAL A 62 14.32 20.32 12.86
C VAL A 62 13.70 21.45 13.71
N PRO A 63 12.61 22.13 13.31
CA PRO A 63 12.00 23.19 14.11
C PRO A 63 11.45 22.72 15.45
N LEU A 64 10.97 21.47 15.53
CA LEU A 64 10.49 20.89 16.79
C LEU A 64 11.65 20.67 17.77
N LEU A 65 12.79 20.17 17.27
CA LEU A 65 13.99 19.98 18.08
C LEU A 65 14.61 21.32 18.50
N ALA A 66 14.59 22.31 17.62
CA ALA A 66 15.02 23.68 17.96
C ALA A 66 14.14 24.27 19.08
N SER A 67 12.82 24.14 18.98
CA SER A 67 11.91 24.60 20.04
C SER A 67 12.11 23.86 21.36
N ALA A 68 12.40 22.55 21.32
CA ALA A 68 12.71 21.78 22.52
C ALA A 68 14.03 22.23 23.16
N PHE A 69 15.06 22.46 22.35
CA PHE A 69 16.35 22.99 22.81
C PHE A 69 16.20 24.33 23.53
N GLU A 70 15.40 25.26 23.01
CA GLU A 70 15.15 26.56 23.66
C GLU A 70 14.48 26.41 25.04
N GLY A 71 13.64 25.39 25.23
CA GLY A 71 12.95 25.14 26.50
C GLY A 71 13.76 24.30 27.49
N GLN A 72 14.61 23.39 27.00
CA GLN A 72 15.23 22.34 27.82
C GLN A 72 16.75 22.46 27.93
N GLY A 73 17.40 23.22 27.04
CA GLY A 73 18.85 23.40 27.02
C GLY A 73 19.64 22.14 26.60
N ILE A 74 18.98 21.11 26.07
CA ILE A 74 19.60 19.88 25.58
C ILE A 74 19.45 19.83 24.06
N CYS A 75 20.54 19.55 23.34
CA CYS A 75 20.47 19.32 21.91
C CYS A 75 19.89 17.93 21.62
N TYR A 76 18.97 17.86 20.67
CA TYR A 76 18.36 16.60 20.25
C TYR A 76 18.70 16.33 18.79
N GLY A 77 19.02 15.07 18.47
CA GLY A 77 19.40 14.70 17.12
C GLY A 77 19.15 13.25 16.76
N TRP A 78 19.46 12.92 15.50
CA TRP A 78 19.30 11.60 14.95
C TRP A 78 20.45 11.18 14.06
N ARG A 79 20.66 9.86 13.99
CA ARG A 79 21.46 9.21 12.97
C ARG A 79 20.80 7.93 12.48
N LEU A 80 20.81 7.76 11.16
CA LEU A 80 20.36 6.54 10.51
C LEU A 80 21.52 5.94 9.73
N TYR A 81 21.74 4.65 9.95
CA TYR A 81 22.75 3.85 9.29
C TYR A 81 22.09 2.78 8.44
N ASP A 82 22.59 2.64 7.21
CA ASP A 82 22.49 1.38 6.47
C ASP A 82 23.64 0.48 6.94
N TRP A 83 23.31 -0.43 7.86
CA TRP A 83 24.21 -1.30 8.61
C TRP A 83 25.34 -0.58 9.35
N SER A 84 26.35 -0.09 8.64
CA SER A 84 27.50 0.65 9.16
C SER A 84 27.73 1.99 8.45
N THR A 85 27.02 2.25 7.36
CA THR A 85 27.17 3.46 6.55
C THR A 85 26.14 4.48 7.01
N GLU A 86 26.59 5.64 7.47
CA GLU A 86 25.68 6.73 7.80
C GLU A 86 25.00 7.25 6.53
N ILE A 87 23.67 7.22 6.51
CA ILE A 87 22.85 7.67 5.37
C ILE A 87 22.02 8.91 5.70
N SER A 88 21.79 9.20 7.00
CA SER A 88 21.13 10.43 7.43
C SER A 88 21.58 10.84 8.81
N VAL A 89 21.78 12.15 8.98
CA VAL A 89 22.08 12.78 10.27
C VAL A 89 21.37 14.12 10.35
N GLY A 90 20.94 14.51 11.54
CA GLY A 90 20.42 15.85 11.78
C GLY A 90 20.13 16.14 13.24
N SER A 91 19.78 17.40 13.53
CA SER A 91 19.59 17.88 14.89
C SER A 91 18.73 19.14 14.98
N ASN A 92 18.57 19.67 16.20
CA ASN A 92 18.07 21.01 16.44
C ASN A 92 18.86 22.13 15.72
N LEU A 93 20.11 21.87 15.31
CA LEU A 93 20.93 22.83 14.56
C LEU A 93 20.68 22.79 13.05
N GLY A 94 20.01 21.75 12.54
CA GLY A 94 19.71 21.60 11.12
C GLY A 94 19.76 20.16 10.62
N ASP A 95 19.22 19.97 9.41
CA ASP A 95 19.43 18.76 8.61
C ASP A 95 20.91 18.65 8.23
N GLY A 96 21.49 17.45 8.28
CA GLY A 96 22.91 17.22 8.02
C GLY A 96 23.86 17.63 9.15
N THR A 97 23.34 18.06 10.31
CA THR A 97 24.17 18.51 11.44
C THR A 97 24.03 17.57 12.63
N SER A 98 25.13 16.94 13.02
CA SER A 98 25.25 16.05 14.18
C SER A 98 25.24 16.81 15.50
N VAL A 99 24.55 16.31 16.53
CA VAL A 99 24.68 16.86 17.89
C VAL A 99 25.98 16.43 18.58
N ARG A 100 26.49 15.25 18.23
CA ARG A 100 27.69 14.65 18.84
C ARG A 100 28.98 15.36 18.44
N ASP A 101 29.05 15.87 17.21
CA ASP A 101 30.28 16.43 16.63
C ASP A 101 30.29 17.97 16.61
N ASP A 102 29.16 18.60 16.92
CA ASP A 102 29.03 20.06 16.88
C ASP A 102 29.32 20.69 18.25
N PRO A 103 30.31 21.60 18.36
CA PRO A 103 30.68 22.22 19.63
C PRO A 103 29.58 23.10 20.24
N ARG A 104 28.54 23.46 19.47
CA ARG A 104 27.37 24.20 19.97
C ARG A 104 26.43 23.32 20.82
N CYS A 105 26.64 22.01 20.81
CA CYS A 105 25.87 21.03 21.57
C CYS A 105 26.76 20.34 22.63
N PRO A 106 27.12 21.03 23.74
CA PRO A 106 27.91 20.41 24.80
C PRO A 106 27.14 19.35 25.59
N ARG A 107 25.80 19.49 25.66
CA ARG A 107 24.87 18.54 26.30
C ARG A 107 23.84 18.11 25.27
N TRP A 108 23.75 16.80 24.99
CA TRP A 108 22.95 16.29 23.89
C TRP A 108 22.40 14.90 24.14
N ILE A 109 21.32 14.56 23.44
CA ILE A 109 20.73 13.22 23.34
C ILE A 109 20.46 12.94 21.85
N GLU A 110 20.93 11.80 21.36
CA GLU A 110 20.80 11.39 19.96
C GLU A 110 20.19 9.99 19.89
N VAL A 111 19.19 9.82 19.03
CA VAL A 111 18.73 8.47 18.65
C VAL A 111 19.52 8.01 17.44
N SER A 112 20.09 6.80 17.52
CA SER A 112 20.73 6.16 16.38
C SER A 112 20.02 4.86 16.04
N ALA A 113 19.86 4.58 14.74
CA ALA A 113 19.32 3.32 14.26
C ALA A 113 20.20 2.77 13.14
N ALA A 114 20.56 1.49 13.25
CA ALA A 114 21.22 0.74 12.20
C ALA A 114 20.24 -0.30 11.66
N VAL A 115 19.85 -0.12 10.40
CA VAL A 115 18.90 -1.01 9.73
C VAL A 115 19.65 -1.86 8.72
N ARG A 116 19.24 -3.11 8.60
CA ARG A 116 19.82 -4.08 7.67
C ARG A 116 18.70 -4.82 6.97
N TYR A 117 18.56 -4.55 5.68
CA TYR A 117 17.78 -5.39 4.78
C TYR A 117 18.64 -6.52 4.24
N THR A 118 18.02 -7.68 4.14
CA THR A 118 18.60 -8.92 3.63
C THR A 118 18.04 -9.18 2.24
N SER A 119 18.80 -9.88 1.40
CA SER A 119 18.31 -10.18 0.05
C SER A 119 17.08 -11.07 0.12
N SER A 120 16.16 -10.93 -0.82
CA SER A 120 14.96 -11.79 -0.91
C SER A 120 15.27 -13.29 -1.10
N SER A 121 16.51 -13.62 -1.45
CA SER A 121 17.04 -14.98 -1.56
C SER A 121 17.67 -15.51 -0.27
N SER A 122 17.75 -14.71 0.79
CA SER A 122 18.34 -15.05 2.07
C SER A 122 17.26 -15.53 3.04
N GLU A 123 17.58 -16.56 3.84
CA GLU A 123 16.73 -17.02 4.96
C GLU A 123 16.92 -16.17 6.23
N SER A 124 17.91 -15.26 6.23
CA SER A 124 18.08 -14.28 7.30
C SER A 124 16.92 -13.28 7.29
N GLN A 125 16.54 -12.80 8.47
CA GLN A 125 15.53 -11.76 8.61
C GLN A 125 16.16 -10.37 8.53
N ASP A 126 15.37 -9.41 8.07
CA ASP A 126 15.69 -8.00 8.20
C ASP A 126 15.73 -7.61 9.69
N SER A 127 16.52 -6.59 10.01
CA SER A 127 16.72 -6.22 11.41
C SER A 127 17.04 -4.74 11.56
N ALA A 128 16.65 -4.18 12.70
CA ALA A 128 17.04 -2.86 13.14
C ALA A 128 17.62 -2.92 14.55
N SER A 129 18.69 -2.17 14.79
CA SER A 129 19.27 -1.94 16.11
C SER A 129 19.13 -0.46 16.45
N ILE A 130 18.38 -0.16 17.51
CA ILE A 130 18.12 1.20 17.96
C ILE A 130 18.89 1.46 19.25
N ALA A 131 19.52 2.63 19.34
CA ALA A 131 20.18 3.10 20.54
C ALA A 131 19.85 4.57 20.80
N VAL A 132 19.88 4.95 22.08
CA VAL A 132 19.85 6.35 22.50
C VAL A 132 21.17 6.64 23.19
N ASP A 133 21.93 7.55 22.61
CA ASP A 133 23.20 8.02 23.12
C ASP A 133 23.04 9.43 23.71
N GLY A 134 23.96 9.80 24.60
CA GLY A 134 24.00 11.14 25.16
C GLY A 134 25.43 11.65 25.33
N SER A 135 25.53 12.93 25.66
CA SER A 135 26.78 13.57 26.06
C SER A 135 27.38 12.93 27.33
N PRO A 136 28.70 13.07 27.58
CA PRO A 136 29.36 12.39 28.70
C PRO A 136 28.83 12.72 30.11
N ASP A 137 28.07 13.81 30.25
CA ASP A 137 27.41 14.24 31.48
C ASP A 137 26.03 13.61 31.70
N ILE A 138 25.53 12.80 30.77
CA ILE A 138 24.28 12.04 30.89
C ILE A 138 24.64 10.57 31.10
N GLU A 139 24.15 9.98 32.19
CA GLU A 139 24.50 8.61 32.52
C GLU A 139 23.71 7.60 31.69
N ARG A 140 24.32 6.44 31.45
CA ARG A 140 23.63 5.33 30.75
C ARG A 140 22.36 4.87 31.46
N ALA A 141 22.31 5.05 32.79
CA ALA A 141 21.12 4.75 33.60
C ALA A 141 19.94 5.68 33.27
N ASP A 142 20.19 6.91 32.83
CA ASP A 142 19.16 7.86 32.42
C ASP A 142 18.73 7.64 30.96
N LEU A 143 19.67 7.23 30.10
CA LEU A 143 19.41 6.96 28.68
C LEU A 143 18.61 5.66 28.48
N TYR A 144 18.78 4.66 29.34
CA TYR A 144 18.10 3.37 29.19
C TYR A 144 16.56 3.49 29.27
N PRO A 145 15.96 4.18 30.27
CA PRO A 145 14.54 4.43 30.28
C PRO A 145 14.04 5.21 29.06
N ILE A 146 14.83 6.16 28.54
CA ILE A 146 14.49 6.89 27.30
C ILE A 146 14.43 5.92 26.12
N ALA A 147 15.44 5.08 25.93
CA ALA A 147 15.46 4.08 24.86
C ALA A 147 14.26 3.13 24.96
N SER A 148 13.99 2.57 26.15
CA SER A 148 12.81 1.71 26.38
C SER A 148 11.48 2.45 26.24
N GLY A 149 11.51 3.77 26.40
CA GLY A 149 10.34 4.63 26.27
C GLY A 149 9.84 4.75 24.84
N LEU A 150 10.70 4.54 23.83
CA LEU A 150 10.37 4.59 22.41
C LEU A 150 9.30 3.55 22.03
N ASP A 151 9.37 2.35 22.59
CA ASP A 151 8.41 1.26 22.34
C ASP A 151 6.96 1.68 22.67
N ARG A 152 6.77 2.54 23.68
CA ARG A 152 5.42 3.05 24.05
C ARG A 152 4.79 3.91 22.96
N PHE A 153 5.60 4.40 22.01
CA PHE A 153 5.18 5.15 20.85
C PHE A 153 5.13 4.29 19.57
N GLY A 154 5.33 2.98 19.68
CA GLY A 154 5.42 2.06 18.54
C GLY A 154 6.67 2.28 17.70
N LEU A 155 7.77 2.70 18.34
CA LEU A 155 9.06 2.95 17.70
C LEU A 155 10.05 1.85 18.09
N ASP A 156 9.66 0.62 17.77
CA ASP A 156 10.41 -0.61 18.02
C ASP A 156 11.16 -1.07 16.77
N GLY A 157 11.87 -2.20 16.87
CA GLY A 157 12.64 -2.77 15.76
C GLY A 157 11.84 -2.95 14.47
N ASP A 158 10.58 -3.37 14.56
CA ASP A 158 9.73 -3.62 13.40
C ASP A 158 9.37 -2.31 12.70
N ALA A 159 9.02 -1.27 13.46
CA ALA A 159 8.76 0.06 12.90
C ALA A 159 9.97 0.65 12.15
N PHE A 160 11.18 0.42 12.66
CA PHE A 160 12.41 0.85 11.99
C PHE A 160 12.78 0.00 10.77
N VAL A 161 12.38 -1.27 10.73
CA VAL A 161 12.51 -2.11 9.52
C VAL A 161 11.50 -1.67 8.47
N ASP A 162 10.25 -1.41 8.85
CA ASP A 162 9.16 -1.09 7.92
C ASP A 162 9.30 0.32 7.31
N GLU A 163 9.56 1.34 8.13
CA GLU A 163 9.63 2.74 7.69
C GLU A 163 10.79 3.51 8.37
N PRO A 164 12.07 3.18 8.09
CA PRO A 164 13.23 3.69 8.83
C PRO A 164 13.32 5.22 8.86
N GLY A 165 13.04 5.88 7.73
CA GLY A 165 13.07 7.33 7.62
C GLY A 165 12.00 8.04 8.46
N TRP A 166 10.79 7.48 8.52
CA TRP A 166 9.72 7.97 9.38
C TRP A 166 10.01 7.66 10.85
N ALA A 167 10.41 6.42 11.16
CA ALA A 167 10.64 5.95 12.52
C ALA A 167 11.76 6.75 13.21
N ILE A 168 12.88 6.99 12.53
CA ILE A 168 13.99 7.75 13.11
C ILE A 168 13.59 9.19 13.42
N THR A 169 12.92 9.88 12.50
CA THR A 169 12.48 11.27 12.72
C THR A 169 11.41 11.35 13.80
N ARG A 170 10.48 10.39 13.84
CA ARG A 170 9.47 10.30 14.89
C ARG A 170 10.09 10.04 16.26
N ALA A 171 11.05 9.12 16.36
CA ALA A 171 11.79 8.85 17.59
C ALA A 171 12.49 10.10 18.11
N THR A 172 13.13 10.86 17.24
CA THR A 172 13.79 12.11 17.64
C THR A 172 12.81 13.13 18.21
N THR A 173 11.64 13.29 17.60
CA THR A 173 10.62 14.24 18.10
C THR A 173 10.05 13.87 19.47
N VAL A 174 10.20 12.62 19.90
CA VAL A 174 9.73 12.12 21.19
C VAL A 174 10.82 12.23 22.28
N LEU A 175 12.10 12.33 21.92
CA LEU A 175 13.20 12.46 22.88
C LEU A 175 13.03 13.61 23.90
N PRO A 176 12.60 14.83 23.53
CA PRO A 176 12.37 15.92 24.49
C PRO A 176 11.38 15.56 25.61
N LEU A 177 10.32 14.84 25.25
CA LEU A 177 9.31 14.37 26.20
C LEU A 177 9.91 13.32 27.14
N LEU A 178 10.57 12.31 26.58
CA LEU A 178 11.19 11.23 27.37
C LEU A 178 12.30 11.76 28.28
N ALA A 179 13.09 12.73 27.81
CA ALA A 179 14.11 13.40 28.62
C ALA A 179 13.48 14.14 29.82
N ALA A 180 12.31 14.75 29.64
CA ALA A 180 11.58 15.38 30.75
C ALA A 180 11.00 14.34 31.72
N GLU A 181 10.49 13.20 31.23
CA GLU A 181 9.96 12.13 32.07
C GLU A 181 11.00 11.54 33.02
N VAL A 182 12.25 11.41 32.57
CA VAL A 182 13.35 10.92 33.42
C VAL A 182 14.02 12.02 34.25
N GLY A 183 13.56 13.27 34.14
CA GLY A 183 14.09 14.40 34.89
C GLY A 183 15.42 14.95 34.37
N LEU A 184 15.84 14.60 33.15
CA LEU A 184 17.04 15.18 32.53
C LEU A 184 16.83 16.62 32.06
N ALA A 185 15.57 16.98 31.79
CA ALA A 185 15.14 18.31 31.36
C ALA A 185 13.83 18.68 32.07
N GLU A 186 13.57 19.99 32.16
CA GLU A 186 12.22 20.43 32.53
C GLU A 186 11.24 20.12 31.38
N PRO A 187 9.96 19.88 31.67
CA PRO A 187 8.95 19.77 30.62
C PRO A 187 8.96 21.03 29.77
N ALA A 188 9.06 20.88 28.45
CA ALA A 188 8.99 22.02 27.55
C ALA A 188 7.69 22.80 27.83
N PRO A 189 7.72 24.13 27.89
CA PRO A 189 6.56 24.93 28.22
C PRO A 189 5.44 24.60 27.23
N ALA A 190 4.33 24.08 27.74
CA ALA A 190 3.13 23.92 26.93
C ALA A 190 2.79 25.29 26.34
N ALA A 191 2.65 25.37 25.01
CA ALA A 191 2.22 26.60 24.36
C ALA A 191 0.99 27.11 25.11
N ALA A 192 1.08 28.34 25.64
CA ALA A 192 -0.01 28.94 26.39
C ALA A 192 -1.28 28.80 25.54
N THR A 193 -2.26 28.05 26.05
CA THR A 193 -3.52 27.88 25.34
C THR A 193 -4.05 29.28 25.04
N PRO A 194 -4.17 29.68 23.76
CA PRO A 194 -4.71 30.99 23.47
C PRO A 194 -6.10 31.03 24.11
N ALA A 195 -6.33 32.02 24.97
CA ALA A 195 -7.63 32.22 25.57
C ALA A 195 -8.66 32.25 24.42
N PRO A 196 -9.74 31.45 24.49
CA PRO A 196 -10.68 31.31 23.38
C PRO A 196 -11.23 32.70 23.06
N SER A 197 -10.78 33.26 21.94
CA SER A 197 -11.17 34.58 21.49
C SER A 197 -12.36 34.39 20.55
N GLY A 198 -13.53 34.25 21.16
CA GLY A 198 -14.80 34.06 20.44
C GLY A 198 -15.36 32.64 20.53
N SER A 199 -16.68 32.53 20.35
CA SER A 199 -17.33 31.23 20.17
C SER A 199 -16.73 30.55 18.93
N PRO A 200 -16.25 29.30 19.03
CA PRO A 200 -15.73 28.60 17.87
C PRO A 200 -16.84 28.55 16.80
N ALA A 201 -16.50 28.96 15.59
CA ALA A 201 -17.37 28.71 14.46
C ALA A 201 -17.64 27.20 14.40
N PRO A 202 -18.89 26.75 14.19
CA PRO A 202 -19.17 25.32 14.09
C PRO A 202 -18.26 24.73 13.03
N LEU A 203 -17.63 23.60 13.35
CA LEU A 203 -16.86 22.87 12.35
C LEU A 203 -17.76 22.62 11.14
N PRO A 204 -17.26 22.76 9.90
CA PRO A 204 -18.00 22.32 8.74
C PRO A 204 -18.41 20.86 8.94
N ASP A 205 -19.63 20.51 8.51
CA ASP A 205 -20.14 19.15 8.62
C ASP A 205 -19.08 18.16 8.14
N ALA A 206 -18.80 17.14 8.95
CA ALA A 206 -17.83 16.11 8.63
C ALA A 206 -18.14 15.57 7.22
N GLY A 207 -17.26 15.87 6.27
CA GLY A 207 -17.37 15.39 4.90
C GLY A 207 -17.46 13.87 4.91
N ASN A 208 -18.34 13.34 4.08
CA ASN A 208 -18.62 11.90 4.04
C ASN A 208 -17.46 11.14 3.39
N ASP A 209 -16.52 10.62 4.19
CA ASP A 209 -15.32 9.88 3.74
C ASP A 209 -15.60 8.46 3.20
N LEU A 210 -16.87 8.09 2.99
CA LEU A 210 -17.26 6.75 2.51
C LEU A 210 -16.56 6.34 1.22
N LEU A 211 -16.24 7.30 0.34
CA LEU A 211 -15.57 7.03 -0.93
C LEU A 211 -14.08 6.66 -0.74
N ARG A 212 -13.46 7.17 0.33
CA ARG A 212 -12.06 6.89 0.69
C ARG A 212 -11.97 5.60 1.50
N ASP A 213 -12.80 5.46 2.54
CA ASP A 213 -12.82 4.29 3.43
C ASP A 213 -13.32 3.03 2.74
N ARG A 214 -14.31 3.14 1.85
CA ARG A 214 -14.95 1.99 1.20
C ARG A 214 -14.54 1.82 -0.26
N LYS A 215 -13.45 2.48 -0.69
CA LYS A 215 -12.96 2.42 -2.07
C LYS A 215 -12.74 0.98 -2.53
N GLY A 216 -12.14 0.15 -1.68
CA GLY A 216 -11.92 -1.27 -1.98
C GLY A 216 -13.23 -2.02 -2.25
N TRP A 217 -14.21 -1.88 -1.35
CA TRP A 217 -15.53 -2.51 -1.48
C TRP A 217 -16.31 -2.02 -2.71
N LEU A 218 -16.26 -0.72 -3.01
CA LEU A 218 -16.89 -0.14 -4.20
C LEU A 218 -16.29 -0.68 -5.50
N ILE A 219 -14.95 -0.84 -5.55
CA ILE A 219 -14.27 -1.44 -6.70
C ILE A 219 -14.71 -2.90 -6.85
N THR A 220 -14.73 -3.68 -5.78
CA THR A 220 -15.16 -5.09 -5.82
C THR A 220 -16.62 -5.22 -6.29
N ALA A 221 -17.52 -4.37 -5.78
CA ALA A 221 -18.92 -4.34 -6.19
C ALA A 221 -19.07 -3.98 -7.69
N ALA A 222 -18.31 -2.99 -8.17
CA ALA A 222 -18.31 -2.61 -9.59
C ALA A 222 -17.83 -3.76 -10.50
N VAL A 223 -16.78 -4.47 -10.11
CA VAL A 223 -16.27 -5.64 -10.84
C VAL A 223 -17.32 -6.76 -10.89
N LEU A 224 -17.95 -7.10 -9.76
CA LEU A 224 -19.00 -8.11 -9.71
C LEU A 224 -20.21 -7.74 -10.59
N LEU A 225 -20.59 -6.46 -10.62
CA LEU A 225 -21.68 -5.97 -11.45
C LEU A 225 -21.35 -6.10 -12.94
N LEU A 226 -20.12 -5.79 -13.35
CA LEU A 226 -19.67 -6.00 -14.73
C LEU A 226 -19.69 -7.47 -15.13
N VAL A 227 -19.28 -8.38 -14.24
CA VAL A 227 -19.35 -9.83 -14.47
C VAL A 227 -20.81 -10.29 -14.63
N ALA A 228 -21.72 -9.81 -13.77
CA ALA A 228 -23.14 -10.12 -13.88
C ALA A 228 -23.73 -9.65 -15.21
N VAL A 229 -23.44 -8.41 -15.62
CA VAL A 229 -23.87 -7.87 -16.93
C VAL A 229 -23.34 -8.72 -18.07
N LEU A 230 -22.07 -9.15 -18.01
CA LEU A 230 -21.48 -10.04 -19.01
C LEU A 230 -22.27 -11.35 -19.13
N PHE A 231 -22.59 -12.01 -18.01
CA PHE A 231 -23.39 -13.23 -18.00
C PHE A 231 -24.78 -13.02 -18.61
N VAL A 232 -25.45 -11.91 -18.30
CA VAL A 232 -26.76 -11.57 -18.88
C VAL A 232 -26.65 -11.39 -20.39
N VAL A 233 -25.65 -10.63 -20.87
CA VAL A 233 -25.43 -10.40 -22.30
C VAL A 233 -25.13 -11.71 -23.02
N VAL A 234 -24.27 -12.56 -22.46
CA VAL A 234 -23.94 -13.88 -23.02
C VAL A 234 -25.17 -14.78 -23.05
N GLY A 235 -25.92 -14.85 -21.95
CA GLY A 235 -27.15 -15.65 -21.84
C GLY A 235 -28.22 -15.21 -22.84
N VAL A 236 -28.46 -13.90 -22.98
CA VAL A 236 -29.38 -13.35 -23.99
C VAL A 236 -28.90 -13.68 -25.41
N ARG A 237 -27.59 -13.59 -25.67
CA ARG A 237 -27.02 -13.89 -26.99
C ARG A 237 -27.11 -15.38 -27.33
N GLN A 238 -26.86 -16.26 -26.36
CA GLN A 238 -27.04 -17.71 -26.50
C GLN A 238 -28.53 -18.06 -26.72
N ARG A 239 -29.44 -17.47 -25.94
CA ARG A 239 -30.89 -17.66 -26.10
C ARG A 239 -31.39 -17.18 -27.46
N ARG A 240 -30.93 -16.02 -27.94
CA ARG A 240 -31.24 -15.53 -29.30
C ARG A 240 -30.70 -16.44 -30.39
N ARG A 241 -29.56 -17.10 -30.17
CA ARG A 241 -29.02 -18.10 -31.12
C ARG A 241 -29.83 -19.39 -31.12
N GLN A 242 -30.31 -19.84 -29.95
CA GLN A 242 -31.18 -21.01 -29.85
C GLN A 242 -32.58 -20.76 -30.46
N LEU A 243 -33.17 -19.58 -30.23
CA LEU A 243 -34.46 -19.19 -30.83
C LEU A 243 -34.37 -18.93 -32.34
N ARG A 244 -33.16 -18.74 -32.89
CA ARG A 244 -32.90 -18.65 -34.33
C ARG A 244 -32.44 -19.99 -34.93
N GLY A 245 -32.60 -21.10 -34.19
CA GLY A 245 -32.48 -22.44 -34.75
C GLY A 245 -33.44 -22.62 -35.94
N PRO A 246 -33.04 -23.33 -37.01
CA PRO A 246 -33.78 -23.32 -38.27
C PRO A 246 -35.17 -23.94 -38.07
N VAL A 247 -36.22 -23.25 -38.50
CA VAL A 247 -37.50 -23.89 -38.79
C VAL A 247 -37.21 -25.00 -39.82
N PRO A 248 -37.46 -26.29 -39.53
CA PRO A 248 -37.31 -27.31 -40.55
C PRO A 248 -38.34 -27.01 -41.64
N ALA A 249 -37.84 -26.73 -42.85
CA ALA A 249 -38.68 -26.58 -44.03
C ALA A 249 -39.57 -27.82 -44.15
N GLN A 250 -40.87 -27.61 -43.93
CA GLN A 250 -41.91 -28.59 -44.08
C GLN A 250 -41.85 -29.09 -45.53
N ARG A 251 -41.53 -30.37 -45.69
CA ARG A 251 -41.39 -31.05 -46.97
C ARG A 251 -42.71 -30.98 -47.72
N ALA A 252 -42.75 -30.19 -48.79
CA ALA A 252 -43.86 -30.17 -49.72
C ALA A 252 -43.96 -31.55 -50.43
N GLY A 253 -45.16 -32.15 -50.37
CA GLY A 253 -45.62 -33.14 -51.34
C GLY A 253 -45.06 -34.56 -51.21
N ALA A 254 -45.56 -35.32 -50.24
CA ALA A 254 -45.58 -36.79 -50.32
C ALA A 254 -46.98 -37.29 -49.95
N GLY A 255 -47.68 -37.87 -50.93
CA GLY A 255 -48.86 -38.71 -50.69
C GLY A 255 -50.16 -38.26 -51.35
N VAL A 256 -50.26 -38.34 -52.68
CA VAL A 256 -51.56 -38.64 -53.31
C VAL A 256 -51.68 -40.16 -53.32
N ALA A 257 -52.32 -40.69 -52.28
CA ALA A 257 -52.81 -42.07 -52.22
C ALA A 257 -54.30 -42.07 -52.58
N GLY A 258 -54.68 -43.03 -53.41
CA GLY A 258 -55.87 -42.98 -54.25
C GLY A 258 -57.22 -43.05 -53.53
N ARG A 259 -58.24 -42.57 -54.23
CA ARG A 259 -59.63 -42.98 -54.06
C ARG A 259 -60.18 -43.40 -55.41
N THR A 260 -60.41 -44.70 -55.56
CA THR A 260 -61.26 -45.31 -56.57
C THR A 260 -62.69 -44.77 -56.43
N ARG A 261 -63.35 -44.46 -57.55
CA ARG A 261 -64.81 -44.43 -57.61
C ARG A 261 -65.26 -44.98 -58.96
N GLU A 262 -66.01 -46.05 -58.85
CA GLU A 262 -66.69 -46.83 -59.88
C GLU A 262 -68.02 -46.15 -60.29
N LYS A 263 -68.49 -46.51 -61.50
CA LYS A 263 -69.79 -46.28 -62.15
C LYS A 263 -69.98 -44.97 -62.95
N ALA A 264 -70.00 -45.11 -64.28
CA ALA A 264 -71.24 -45.42 -65.04
C ALA A 264 -70.89 -46.30 -66.24
#